data_AF-R9ADD4-F1
#
_entry.id   AF-R9ADD4-F1
#
_cell.length_a   1.000
_cell.length_b   1.000
_cell.length_c   1.000
_cell.angle_alpha   90.00
_cell.angle_beta   90.00
_cell.angle_gamma   90.00
#
_symmetry.space_group_name_H-M   'P 1'
#
loop_
_entity.id
_entity.type
_entity.pdbx_description
1 polymer ?
#
loop_
_entity_poly.entity_id
_entity_poly.type
_entity_poly.pdbx_seq_one_letter_code
_entity_poly.pdbx_strand_id
1 'polypeptide(L)'
;MAATYSSPNHQQIPFPSSPLYSSLGFSFGGGNSISSASGSASTPTKQHQPSTLKKSLKKREFNDEEDTKMSIGDDDGENRPVRTLKKVKSTLNTNVESEEGDVGVLLASLPRESLLNVMNNVINQEPSIKHLIMNKIPQPTISTYLNALNDSTCNIIQSIPIGHSRPTYTLSRLKGPISNWTKVISTYLPFFTSNGVHVTDKFIAIQPTTVEFIKVISRLPTLTNDEIPQSLSGLWDKLRKIWSDWFEVVDAMVNREGGMFSSSVVNNWAKGLDEICKSGPDKPLGFNHSCQVDLINLRQNWETRLGWLIARDITPRPEWAA
;
A
#
# COMPACT_ATOMS: atom_id res chain seq x y z
N MET A 1 -83.43 -24.94 12.67
CA MET A 1 -82.94 -26.26 12.22
C MET A 1 -81.47 -26.34 12.59
N ALA A 2 -81.16 -27.18 13.57
CA ALA A 2 -79.84 -27.37 14.16
C ALA A 2 -79.19 -28.63 13.60
N ALA A 3 -77.85 -28.63 13.46
CA ALA A 3 -76.99 -29.80 13.69
C ALA A 3 -75.51 -29.38 13.67
N THR A 4 -74.98 -29.18 14.86
CA THR A 4 -73.59 -29.32 15.33
C THR A 4 -73.04 -30.74 15.14
N TYR A 5 -71.75 -30.91 14.83
CA TYR A 5 -70.86 -32.03 15.24
C TYR A 5 -69.40 -31.56 15.02
N SER A 6 -68.61 -31.24 16.05
CA SER A 6 -67.83 -32.09 16.99
C SER A 6 -66.45 -32.53 16.48
N SER A 7 -65.40 -32.02 17.13
CA SER A 7 -64.07 -32.64 17.26
C SER A 7 -64.12 -33.90 18.14
N PRO A 8 -63.11 -34.78 18.03
CA PRO A 8 -62.15 -34.98 19.12
C PRO A 8 -60.70 -35.14 18.58
N ASN A 9 -59.63 -34.58 19.16
CA ASN A 9 -58.99 -34.75 20.48
C ASN A 9 -57.93 -35.89 20.51
N HIS A 10 -56.71 -35.47 20.88
CA HIS A 10 -55.60 -36.21 21.51
C HIS A 10 -55.02 -37.49 20.86
N GLN A 11 -53.71 -37.45 20.56
CA GLN A 11 -52.74 -38.25 21.32
C GLN A 11 -51.30 -37.78 21.09
N GLN A 12 -50.58 -37.72 22.20
CA GLN A 12 -49.20 -37.29 22.41
C GLN A 12 -48.46 -38.51 23.02
N ILE A 13 -47.12 -38.52 22.94
CA ILE A 13 -46.15 -39.32 23.75
C ILE A 13 -45.80 -40.72 23.17
N PRO A 14 -44.60 -41.36 23.36
CA PRO A 14 -43.30 -40.97 23.97
C PRO A 14 -42.02 -41.24 23.12
N PHE A 15 -40.87 -40.80 23.64
CA PHE A 15 -39.50 -41.30 23.35
C PHE A 15 -39.30 -42.78 23.71
N PRO A 16 -38.25 -43.43 23.16
CA PRO A 16 -37.34 -44.14 24.06
C PRO A 16 -35.83 -43.95 23.75
N SER A 17 -35.12 -43.69 24.84
CA SER A 17 -33.81 -44.15 25.32
C SER A 17 -32.85 -44.92 24.39
N SER A 18 -31.58 -44.52 24.52
CA SER A 18 -30.35 -45.19 24.11
C SER A 18 -30.25 -46.68 24.47
N PRO A 19 -29.31 -47.39 23.82
CA PRO A 19 -28.38 -48.21 24.58
C PRO A 19 -26.92 -47.85 24.31
N LEU A 20 -26.17 -47.92 25.41
CA LEU A 20 -24.71 -47.98 25.51
C LEU A 20 -24.18 -49.23 24.78
N TYR A 21 -23.04 -49.12 24.10
CA TYR A 21 -22.02 -50.17 24.11
C TYR A 21 -20.60 -49.60 23.94
N SER A 22 -19.77 -50.11 24.83
CA SER A 22 -18.34 -49.96 25.10
C SER A 22 -17.44 -50.31 23.89
N SER A 23 -16.32 -49.61 23.69
CA SER A 23 -14.95 -49.96 24.13
C SER A 23 -14.15 -50.90 23.21
N LEU A 24 -13.11 -50.35 22.59
CA LEU A 24 -11.81 -50.95 22.24
C LEU A 24 -10.85 -49.75 22.10
N GLY A 25 -9.82 -49.49 22.91
CA GLY A 25 -9.10 -50.36 23.83
C GLY A 25 -7.74 -50.78 23.26
N PHE A 26 -6.84 -49.84 22.99
CA PHE A 26 -5.40 -50.12 22.90
C PHE A 26 -4.63 -49.11 23.77
N SER A 27 -4.38 -49.54 25.00
CA SER A 27 -3.37 -48.95 25.88
C SER A 27 -2.60 -50.11 26.53
N PHE A 28 -1.31 -50.17 26.23
CA PHE A 28 -0.27 -50.88 26.96
C PHE A 28 0.75 -49.77 27.27
N GLY A 29 1.21 -49.50 28.47
CA GLY A 29 1.08 -50.15 29.76
C GLY A 29 2.25 -49.66 30.60
N GLY A 30 1.98 -49.30 31.85
CA GLY A 30 2.98 -49.09 32.91
C GLY A 30 3.61 -47.68 32.92
N GLY A 31 3.54 -46.90 33.99
CA GLY A 31 3.18 -47.22 35.36
C GLY A 31 4.15 -46.53 36.31
N ASN A 32 3.59 -45.92 37.35
CA ASN A 32 4.22 -45.42 38.58
C ASN A 32 5.09 -44.14 38.45
N SER A 33 5.00 -43.15 39.35
CA SER A 33 4.23 -43.02 40.58
C SER A 33 4.53 -41.65 41.21
N ILE A 34 3.51 -41.07 41.84
CA ILE A 34 3.54 -40.42 43.17
C ILE A 34 4.24 -39.05 43.33
N SER A 35 3.40 -38.05 43.67
CA SER A 35 3.63 -36.89 44.59
C SER A 35 4.73 -35.87 44.23
N SER A 36 4.75 -34.60 44.62
CA SER A 36 3.95 -33.72 45.48
C SER A 36 4.53 -32.30 45.31
N ALA A 37 3.70 -31.29 45.55
CA ALA A 37 3.99 -30.01 46.23
C ALA A 37 5.29 -29.21 45.90
N SER A 38 5.04 -27.96 45.49
CA SER A 38 5.56 -26.70 46.09
C SER A 38 7.06 -26.51 46.26
N GLY A 39 7.62 -25.46 45.65
CA GLY A 39 8.95 -24.97 46.04
C GLY A 39 9.45 -23.82 45.18
N SER A 40 9.59 -22.67 45.81
CA SER A 40 9.91 -21.36 45.27
C SER A 40 11.40 -21.15 44.97
N ALA A 41 11.65 -20.09 44.19
CA ALA A 41 12.72 -19.10 44.37
C ALA A 41 14.08 -19.25 43.63
N SER A 42 14.40 -18.12 42.97
CA SER A 42 15.69 -17.40 42.92
C SER A 42 16.89 -17.95 42.11
N THR A 43 17.20 -17.15 41.07
CA THR A 43 18.53 -16.70 40.55
C THR A 43 19.65 -16.55 41.61
N PRO A 44 20.95 -16.26 41.33
CA PRO A 44 21.59 -15.72 40.09
C PRO A 44 23.03 -16.29 39.83
N THR A 45 23.82 -15.61 38.97
CA THR A 45 25.30 -15.36 39.02
C THR A 45 25.95 -15.59 37.63
N LYS A 46 26.27 -14.51 36.88
CA LYS A 46 27.64 -13.92 36.62
C LYS A 46 28.62 -14.93 36.01
N GLN A 47 29.46 -14.67 34.99
CA GLN A 47 30.37 -13.53 34.80
C GLN A 47 31.25 -13.73 33.53
N HIS A 48 31.86 -12.65 33.04
CA HIS A 48 33.12 -12.53 32.25
C HIS A 48 33.16 -13.03 30.79
N GLN A 49 33.30 -12.17 29.77
CA GLN A 49 34.42 -11.28 29.33
C GLN A 49 35.26 -11.90 28.18
N PRO A 50 35.96 -11.06 27.38
CA PRO A 50 36.13 -11.23 25.93
C PRO A 50 37.47 -11.87 25.53
N SER A 51 37.56 -12.30 24.28
CA SER A 51 38.83 -12.64 23.63
C SER A 51 38.88 -12.13 22.19
N THR A 52 40.12 -11.98 21.77
CA THR A 52 40.63 -11.06 20.78
C THR A 52 41.06 -11.74 19.48
N LEU A 53 41.12 -10.92 18.41
CA LEU A 53 42.20 -10.86 17.41
C LEU A 53 42.31 -11.89 16.26
N LYS A 54 42.63 -11.31 15.09
CA LYS A 54 43.35 -11.80 13.89
C LYS A 54 42.48 -12.51 12.83
N LYS A 55 42.71 -12.40 11.52
CA LYS A 55 43.48 -11.59 10.53
C LYS A 55 43.44 -12.47 9.25
N SER A 56 43.35 -11.87 8.04
CA SER A 56 43.90 -12.35 6.73
C SER A 56 42.95 -11.91 5.59
N LEU A 57 43.20 -10.92 4.72
CA LEU A 57 44.28 -10.65 3.74
C LEU A 57 44.49 -11.72 2.64
N LYS A 58 43.96 -11.43 1.44
CA LYS A 58 44.42 -11.82 0.08
C LYS A 58 43.71 -10.85 -0.88
N LYS A 59 44.31 -9.88 -1.59
CA LYS A 59 45.52 -9.79 -2.45
C LYS A 59 45.49 -10.75 -3.66
N ARG A 60 45.11 -10.19 -4.81
CA ARG A 60 45.48 -10.54 -6.19
C ARG A 60 45.25 -9.27 -7.01
N GLU A 61 46.30 -8.53 -7.35
CA GLU A 61 47.23 -8.71 -8.47
C GLU A 61 46.77 -8.01 -9.75
N PHE A 62 47.75 -7.27 -10.23
CA PHE A 62 47.82 -6.26 -11.27
C PHE A 62 48.16 -6.97 -12.59
N ASN A 63 47.64 -6.48 -13.72
CA ASN A 63 48.18 -6.83 -15.03
C ASN A 63 48.14 -5.58 -15.91
N ASP A 64 49.33 -5.18 -16.35
CA ASP A 64 49.66 -4.06 -17.22
C ASP A 64 49.64 -4.50 -18.69
N GLU A 65 49.79 -3.48 -19.55
CA GLU A 65 50.18 -3.51 -20.97
C GLU A 65 49.02 -3.53 -21.99
N GLU A 66 48.72 -2.35 -22.55
CA GLU A 66 48.96 -2.16 -23.99
C GLU A 66 49.07 -0.68 -24.40
N ASP A 67 50.04 -0.46 -25.28
CA ASP A 67 50.47 0.77 -25.93
C ASP A 67 49.37 1.52 -26.69
N THR A 68 49.37 2.87 -26.63
CA THR A 68 48.93 3.67 -27.78
C THR A 68 49.73 4.96 -27.89
N LYS A 69 50.68 4.94 -28.83
CA LYS A 69 51.61 6.00 -29.20
C LYS A 69 50.99 6.87 -30.32
N MET A 70 50.98 8.18 -30.06
CA MET A 70 51.19 9.32 -30.97
C MET A 70 50.33 9.47 -32.24
N SER A 71 49.65 10.61 -32.35
CA SER A 71 49.79 11.51 -33.50
C SER A 71 49.38 12.94 -33.15
N ILE A 72 50.37 13.82 -33.21
CA ILE A 72 50.28 15.28 -33.26
C ILE A 72 49.95 15.64 -34.71
N GLY A 73 48.87 16.39 -34.92
CA GLY A 73 48.55 17.03 -36.19
C GLY A 73 48.53 18.53 -35.98
N ASP A 74 49.49 19.21 -36.58
CA ASP A 74 49.48 20.66 -36.82
C ASP A 74 48.40 20.99 -37.86
N ASP A 75 47.57 22.00 -37.60
CA ASP A 75 46.91 22.76 -38.66
C ASP A 75 46.64 24.20 -38.20
N ASP A 76 47.16 25.13 -39.00
CA ASP A 76 47.07 26.57 -38.88
C ASP A 76 45.71 27.08 -39.38
N GLY A 77 45.14 28.10 -38.73
CA GLY A 77 43.91 28.73 -39.23
C GLY A 77 43.47 29.97 -38.45
N GLU A 78 43.76 31.13 -39.01
CA GLU A 78 43.54 32.50 -38.53
C GLU A 78 42.11 32.89 -38.07
N ASN A 79 42.10 34.01 -37.32
CA ASN A 79 41.02 35.02 -37.17
C ASN A 79 39.94 34.85 -36.09
N ARG A 80 40.15 35.47 -34.92
CA ARG A 80 39.11 36.32 -34.28
C ARG A 80 39.67 37.29 -33.23
N PRO A 81 39.09 38.51 -33.08
CA PRO A 81 39.76 39.64 -32.47
C PRO A 81 39.66 39.70 -30.94
N VAL A 82 40.74 40.21 -30.36
CA VAL A 82 40.99 40.51 -28.95
C VAL A 82 39.98 41.52 -28.42
N ARG A 83 39.13 41.11 -27.45
CA ARG A 83 38.34 42.03 -26.63
C ARG A 83 39.17 42.48 -25.44
N THR A 84 39.58 43.74 -25.49
CA THR A 84 40.25 44.50 -24.44
C THR A 84 39.44 44.54 -23.14
N LEU A 85 40.07 44.11 -22.04
CA LEU A 85 39.57 44.25 -20.68
C LEU A 85 39.63 45.73 -20.25
N LYS A 86 38.45 46.35 -20.05
CA LYS A 86 38.35 47.62 -19.31
C LYS A 86 38.28 47.32 -17.81
N LYS A 87 39.39 47.64 -17.16
CA LYS A 87 39.58 47.77 -15.71
C LYS A 87 38.60 48.83 -15.17
N VAL A 88 37.56 48.41 -14.44
CA VAL A 88 36.75 49.29 -13.60
C VAL A 88 37.15 49.06 -12.15
N LYS A 89 37.79 50.08 -11.59
CA LYS A 89 38.18 50.21 -10.20
C LYS A 89 37.04 50.94 -9.47
N SER A 90 36.29 50.25 -8.62
CA SER A 90 35.50 50.88 -7.54
C SER A 90 35.88 50.17 -6.24
N THR A 91 36.86 50.71 -5.52
CA THR A 91 36.64 51.42 -4.25
C THR A 91 35.99 50.54 -3.20
N LEU A 92 36.85 50.05 -2.30
CA LEU A 92 36.55 49.48 -1.00
C LEU A 92 35.47 50.29 -0.26
N ASN A 93 34.50 49.58 0.28
CA ASN A 93 33.91 49.96 1.56
C ASN A 93 33.67 48.67 2.36
N THR A 94 34.63 48.35 3.22
CA THR A 94 34.52 47.35 4.28
C THR A 94 33.56 47.86 5.35
N ASN A 95 32.50 47.12 5.63
CA ASN A 95 32.03 47.00 7.01
C ASN A 95 31.46 45.59 7.24
N VAL A 96 32.00 44.96 8.27
CA VAL A 96 31.80 43.58 8.70
C VAL A 96 30.48 43.50 9.46
N GLU A 97 29.61 42.58 9.10
CA GLU A 97 28.74 41.85 10.04
C GLU A 97 28.06 40.67 9.32
N SER A 98 28.12 39.52 9.97
CA SER A 98 27.60 38.20 9.56
C SER A 98 28.39 37.49 8.45
N GLU A 99 29.46 36.78 8.84
CA GLU A 99 29.74 35.44 8.29
C GLU A 99 28.57 34.50 8.64
N GLU A 100 27.38 34.82 8.17
CA GLU A 100 26.32 33.85 8.03
C GLU A 100 26.69 33.10 6.75
N GLY A 101 27.55 32.09 6.93
CA GLY A 101 28.12 31.32 5.83
C GLY A 101 27.05 31.03 4.80
N ASP A 102 27.35 31.36 3.54
CA ASP A 102 26.36 31.40 2.46
C ASP A 102 25.49 30.15 2.52
N VAL A 103 24.26 30.34 3.03
CA VAL A 103 23.35 29.24 3.35
C VAL A 103 23.06 28.46 2.08
N GLY A 104 23.10 29.12 0.91
CA GLY A 104 23.02 28.46 -0.39
C GLY A 104 24.15 27.47 -0.64
N VAL A 105 25.40 27.83 -0.33
CA VAL A 105 26.58 26.95 -0.50
C VAL A 105 26.58 25.84 0.55
N LEU A 106 26.19 26.14 1.79
CA LEU A 106 26.08 25.14 2.85
C LEU A 106 24.98 24.11 2.55
N LEU A 107 23.79 24.56 2.12
CA LEU A 107 22.69 23.68 1.68
C LEU A 107 23.04 22.91 0.39
N ALA A 108 23.83 23.48 -0.51
CA ALA A 108 24.29 22.77 -1.72
C ALA A 108 25.37 21.71 -1.42
N SER A 109 26.17 21.91 -0.38
CA SER A 109 27.17 20.94 0.09
C SER A 109 26.58 19.80 0.93
N LEU A 110 25.36 19.99 1.44
CA LEU A 110 24.67 19.02 2.28
C LEU A 110 24.18 17.82 1.44
N PRO A 111 24.41 16.58 1.91
CA PRO A 111 23.80 15.40 1.28
C PRO A 111 22.28 15.54 1.19
N ARG A 112 21.68 15.06 0.10
CA ARG A 112 20.23 15.18 -0.16
C ARG A 112 19.36 14.65 1.00
N GLU A 113 19.82 13.60 1.67
CA GLU A 113 19.23 13.02 2.87
C GLU A 113 19.18 14.03 4.05
N SER A 114 20.27 14.78 4.26
CA SER A 114 20.39 15.78 5.33
C SER A 114 19.58 17.04 5.02
N LEU A 115 19.48 17.43 3.74
CA LEU A 115 18.66 18.55 3.30
C LEU A 115 17.17 18.31 3.59
N LEU A 116 16.65 17.11 3.31
CA LEU A 116 15.27 16.75 3.64
C LEU A 116 15.01 16.78 5.14
N ASN A 117 15.96 16.35 5.97
CA ASN A 117 15.82 16.43 7.42
C ASN A 117 15.82 17.87 7.94
N VAL A 118 16.70 18.74 7.42
CA VAL A 118 16.70 20.17 7.75
C VAL A 118 15.39 20.82 7.30
N MET A 119 14.93 20.52 6.07
CA MET A 119 13.67 21.05 5.55
C MET A 119 12.46 20.56 6.36
N ASN A 120 12.42 19.28 6.77
CA ASN A 120 11.38 18.76 7.64
C ASN A 120 11.39 19.42 9.03
N ASN A 121 12.58 19.70 9.58
CA ASN A 121 12.69 20.42 10.86
C ASN A 121 12.21 21.87 10.75
N VAL A 122 12.52 22.56 9.65
CA VAL A 122 12.02 23.92 9.37
C VAL A 122 10.51 23.92 9.16
N ILE A 123 9.97 22.94 8.41
CA ILE A 123 8.51 22.77 8.23
C ILE A 123 7.79 22.51 9.55
N ASN A 124 8.41 21.77 10.48
CA ASN A 124 7.85 21.51 11.81
C ASN A 124 7.91 22.74 12.73
N GLN A 125 8.90 23.62 12.55
CA GLN A 125 9.03 24.86 13.31
C GLN A 125 8.12 25.99 12.78
N GLU A 126 7.94 26.07 11.46
CA GLU A 126 7.08 27.09 10.83
C GLU A 126 6.13 26.46 9.78
N PRO A 127 4.88 26.12 10.17
CA PRO A 127 3.94 25.43 9.28
C PRO A 127 3.40 26.31 8.13
N SER A 128 3.58 27.64 8.20
CA SER A 128 3.33 28.59 7.10
C SER A 128 4.18 28.28 5.86
N ILE A 129 5.46 27.92 6.08
CA ILE A 129 6.42 27.58 5.03
C ILE A 129 5.98 26.32 4.28
N LYS A 130 5.31 25.38 4.95
CA LYS A 130 4.76 24.18 4.31
C LYS A 130 3.83 24.54 3.15
N HIS A 131 2.94 25.50 3.32
CA HIS A 131 2.01 25.91 2.26
C HIS A 131 2.74 26.62 1.11
N LEU A 132 3.74 27.45 1.42
CA LEU A 132 4.56 28.12 0.40
C LEU A 132 5.37 27.11 -0.42
N ILE A 133 6.00 26.13 0.24
CA ILE A 133 6.74 25.05 -0.42
C ILE A 133 5.80 24.16 -1.24
N MET A 134 4.64 23.76 -0.69
CA MET A 134 3.65 22.98 -1.43
C MET A 134 3.13 23.71 -2.67
N ASN A 135 3.06 25.04 -2.65
CA ASN A 135 2.71 25.86 -3.82
C ASN A 135 3.86 25.99 -4.84
N LYS A 136 5.10 25.69 -4.45
CA LYS A 136 6.29 25.78 -5.32
C LYS A 136 6.75 24.43 -5.86
N ILE A 137 6.37 23.33 -5.21
CA ILE A 137 6.61 21.98 -5.72
C ILE A 137 5.61 21.71 -6.87
N PRO A 138 6.06 21.26 -8.04
CA PRO A 138 5.14 20.87 -9.10
C PRO A 138 4.24 19.75 -8.58
N GLN A 139 2.93 19.91 -8.77
CA GLN A 139 1.98 18.88 -8.36
C GLN A 139 2.37 17.54 -8.99
N PRO A 140 2.39 16.44 -8.22
CA PRO A 140 2.76 15.14 -8.76
C PRO A 140 1.77 14.77 -9.87
N THR A 141 2.28 14.33 -11.02
CA THR A 141 1.42 13.88 -12.12
C THR A 141 0.78 12.54 -11.79
N ILE A 142 -0.36 12.24 -12.41
CA ILE A 142 -1.01 10.94 -12.25
C ILE A 142 -0.08 9.79 -12.67
N SER A 143 0.73 9.98 -13.71
CA SER A 143 1.71 8.99 -14.16
C SER A 143 2.80 8.74 -13.11
N THR A 144 3.26 9.78 -12.43
CA THR A 144 4.21 9.63 -11.31
C THR A 144 3.60 8.81 -10.18
N TYR A 145 2.33 9.06 -9.86
CA TYR A 145 1.61 8.28 -8.84
C TYR A 145 1.49 6.81 -9.24
N LEU A 146 1.01 6.52 -10.45
CA LEU A 146 0.83 5.16 -10.93
C LEU A 146 2.14 4.39 -11.00
N ASN A 147 3.23 5.03 -11.43
CA ASN A 147 4.55 4.42 -11.43
C ASN A 147 5.02 4.12 -10.00
N ALA A 148 4.91 5.07 -9.07
CA ALA A 148 5.28 4.86 -7.67
C ALA A 148 4.43 3.77 -7.00
N LEU A 149 3.14 3.68 -7.35
CA LEU A 149 2.24 2.62 -6.91
C LEU A 149 2.71 1.26 -7.42
N ASN A 150 2.98 1.14 -8.73
CA ASN A 150 3.46 -0.11 -9.33
C ASN A 150 4.81 -0.54 -8.76
N ASP A 151 5.76 0.39 -8.57
CA ASP A 151 7.08 0.11 -8.00
C ASP A 151 6.96 -0.42 -6.56
N SER A 152 6.10 0.21 -5.75
CA SER A 152 5.88 -0.22 -4.37
C SER A 152 5.08 -1.54 -4.30
N THR A 153 4.16 -1.81 -5.22
CA THR A 153 3.51 -3.13 -5.35
C THR A 153 4.51 -4.20 -5.77
N CYS A 154 5.37 -3.94 -6.76
CA CYS A 154 6.43 -4.86 -7.18
C CYS A 154 7.37 -5.19 -6.01
N ASN A 155 7.73 -4.21 -5.19
CA ASN A 155 8.55 -4.44 -3.99
C ASN A 155 7.84 -5.34 -2.97
N ILE A 156 6.53 -5.19 -2.77
CA ILE A 156 5.74 -6.12 -1.95
C ILE A 156 5.82 -7.53 -2.53
N ILE A 157 5.56 -7.70 -3.82
CA ILE A 157 5.52 -9.00 -4.49
C ILE A 157 6.89 -9.68 -4.43
N GLN A 158 7.98 -8.94 -4.68
CA GLN A 158 9.36 -9.46 -4.59
C GLN A 158 9.76 -9.83 -3.16
N SER A 159 9.17 -9.19 -2.16
CA SER A 159 9.41 -9.50 -0.75
C SER A 159 8.71 -10.79 -0.28
N ILE A 160 7.81 -11.35 -1.09
CA ILE A 160 7.14 -12.62 -0.82
C ILE A 160 8.14 -13.77 -1.06
N PRO A 161 8.44 -14.60 -0.05
CA PRO A 161 9.36 -15.72 -0.22
C PRO A 161 8.80 -16.74 -1.23
N ILE A 162 9.63 -17.15 -2.19
CA ILE A 162 9.30 -18.17 -3.18
C ILE A 162 9.33 -19.54 -2.48
N GLY A 163 8.18 -20.18 -2.31
CA GLY A 163 8.04 -21.52 -1.75
C GLY A 163 7.04 -21.61 -0.59
N HIS A 164 6.99 -22.78 0.06
CA HIS A 164 6.11 -23.03 1.21
C HIS A 164 6.71 -22.43 2.49
N SER A 165 6.63 -21.10 2.61
CA SER A 165 7.02 -20.41 3.85
C SER A 165 5.86 -20.33 4.84
N ARG A 166 6.17 -20.34 6.14
CA ARG A 166 5.15 -20.17 7.18
C ARG A 166 4.50 -18.77 7.06
N PRO A 167 3.17 -18.65 7.19
CA PRO A 167 2.46 -17.38 7.00
C PRO A 167 2.97 -16.28 7.94
N THR A 168 3.35 -16.63 9.17
CA THR A 168 3.91 -15.69 10.16
C THR A 168 5.25 -15.08 9.75
N TYR A 169 6.09 -15.84 9.05
CA TYR A 169 7.36 -15.37 8.51
C TYR A 169 7.14 -14.42 7.32
N THR A 170 6.27 -14.83 6.39
CA THR A 170 5.87 -14.02 5.24
C THR A 170 5.32 -12.68 5.70
N LEU A 171 4.41 -12.66 6.68
CA LEU A 171 3.86 -11.41 7.23
C LEU A 171 4.93 -10.52 7.84
N SER A 172 5.88 -11.08 8.59
CA SER A 172 6.94 -10.30 9.23
C SER A 172 7.83 -9.59 8.20
N ARG A 173 8.11 -10.23 7.06
CA ARG A 173 8.83 -9.62 5.93
C ARG A 173 8.02 -8.54 5.21
N LEU A 174 6.71 -8.75 5.09
CA LEU A 174 5.83 -7.85 4.35
C LEU A 174 5.41 -6.61 5.14
N LYS A 175 5.54 -6.59 6.48
CA LYS A 175 5.18 -5.42 7.31
C LYS A 175 5.83 -4.11 6.83
N GLY A 176 7.13 -4.13 6.53
CA GLY A 176 7.85 -2.97 6.01
C GLY A 176 7.37 -2.51 4.63
N PRO A 177 7.41 -3.39 3.61
CA PRO A 177 6.90 -3.10 2.27
C PRO A 177 5.45 -2.62 2.24
N ILE A 178 4.55 -3.27 3.00
CA ILE A 178 3.14 -2.87 3.11
C ILE A 178 3.03 -1.47 3.72
N SER A 179 3.76 -1.18 4.80
CA SER A 179 3.75 0.15 5.42
C SER A 179 4.20 1.24 4.43
N ASN A 180 5.25 0.98 3.66
CA ASN A 180 5.73 1.91 2.64
C ASN A 180 4.68 2.13 1.53
N TRP A 181 4.11 1.06 1.01
CA TRP A 181 3.06 1.12 -0.01
C TRP A 181 1.79 1.86 0.48
N THR A 182 1.33 1.59 1.70
CA THR A 182 0.22 2.33 2.31
C THR A 182 0.54 3.82 2.47
N LYS A 183 1.80 4.18 2.78
CA LYS A 183 2.25 5.58 2.84
C LYS A 183 2.23 6.24 1.47
N VAL A 184 2.70 5.56 0.42
CA VAL A 184 2.64 6.05 -0.97
C VAL A 184 1.19 6.38 -1.34
N ILE A 185 0.26 5.44 -1.14
CA ILE A 185 -1.16 5.68 -1.44
C ILE A 185 -1.72 6.81 -0.58
N SER A 186 -1.47 6.81 0.73
CA SER A 186 -1.99 7.85 1.63
C SER A 186 -1.43 9.25 1.34
N THR A 187 -0.25 9.33 0.70
CA THR A 187 0.38 10.61 0.34
C THR A 187 -0.14 11.11 -1.00
N TYR A 188 -0.17 10.26 -2.02
CA TYR A 188 -0.50 10.69 -3.38
C TYR A 188 -1.99 10.71 -3.69
N LEU A 189 -2.76 9.73 -3.18
CA LEU A 189 -4.18 9.59 -3.52
C LEU A 189 -5.02 10.84 -3.20
N PRO A 190 -4.84 11.53 -2.06
CA PRO A 190 -5.61 12.74 -1.76
C PRO A 190 -5.46 13.85 -2.81
N PHE A 191 -4.33 13.97 -3.49
CA PHE A 191 -4.15 15.00 -4.52
C PHE A 191 -5.10 14.82 -5.71
N PHE A 192 -5.50 13.58 -6.00
CA PHE A 192 -6.39 13.26 -7.10
C PHE A 192 -7.84 13.03 -6.67
N THR A 193 -8.11 12.84 -5.37
CA THR A 193 -9.46 12.57 -4.85
C THR A 193 -10.08 13.75 -4.09
N SER A 194 -9.30 14.81 -3.85
CA SER A 194 -9.75 16.04 -3.18
C SER A 194 -10.93 16.73 -3.86
N ASN A 195 -11.57 17.62 -3.11
CA ASN A 195 -12.67 18.44 -3.60
C ASN A 195 -12.18 19.36 -4.74
N GLY A 196 -12.96 19.44 -5.83
CA GLY A 196 -12.63 20.25 -7.01
C GLY A 196 -11.96 19.48 -8.17
N VAL A 197 -11.53 18.23 -7.96
CA VAL A 197 -11.06 17.38 -9.05
C VAL A 197 -12.24 16.78 -9.81
N HIS A 198 -12.14 16.71 -11.15
CA HIS A 198 -13.20 16.15 -11.99
C HIS A 198 -13.41 14.66 -11.71
N VAL A 199 -14.66 14.19 -11.78
CA VAL A 199 -15.04 12.80 -11.44
C VAL A 199 -14.29 11.75 -12.27
N THR A 200 -13.97 12.03 -13.53
CA THR A 200 -13.17 11.12 -14.36
C THR A 200 -11.74 11.00 -13.86
N ASP A 201 -11.12 12.09 -13.43
CA ASP A 201 -9.75 12.09 -12.93
C ASP A 201 -9.66 11.36 -11.59
N LYS A 202 -10.68 11.54 -10.73
CA LYS A 202 -10.84 10.74 -9.51
C LYS A 202 -10.88 9.26 -9.85
N PHE A 203 -11.71 8.84 -10.81
CA PHE A 203 -11.82 7.44 -11.22
C PHE A 203 -10.48 6.88 -11.73
N ILE A 204 -9.75 7.64 -12.55
CA ILE A 204 -8.42 7.25 -13.08
C ILE A 204 -7.40 7.01 -11.96
N ALA A 205 -7.51 7.69 -10.82
CA ALA A 205 -6.66 7.44 -9.66
C ALA A 205 -7.16 6.26 -8.81
N ILE A 206 -8.47 6.16 -8.57
CA ILE A 206 -9.06 5.18 -7.64
C ILE A 206 -9.04 3.76 -8.24
N GLN A 207 -9.36 3.61 -9.53
CA GLN A 207 -9.48 2.30 -10.17
C GLN A 207 -8.16 1.51 -10.16
N PRO A 208 -7.02 2.04 -10.63
CA PRO A 208 -5.74 1.32 -10.61
C PRO A 208 -5.29 1.01 -9.18
N THR A 209 -5.51 1.93 -8.25
CA THR A 209 -5.21 1.73 -6.82
C THR A 209 -5.94 0.53 -6.24
N THR A 210 -7.22 0.39 -6.60
CA THR A 210 -8.04 -0.73 -6.14
C THR A 210 -7.60 -2.04 -6.78
N VAL A 211 -7.27 -2.03 -8.07
CA VAL A 211 -6.75 -3.22 -8.77
C VAL A 211 -5.43 -3.68 -8.14
N GLU A 212 -4.48 -2.78 -7.91
CA GLU A 212 -3.21 -3.09 -7.25
C GLU A 212 -3.43 -3.58 -5.82
N PHE A 213 -4.40 -3.01 -5.10
CA PHE A 213 -4.78 -3.51 -3.77
C PHE A 213 -5.27 -4.96 -3.82
N ILE A 214 -6.18 -5.29 -4.74
CA ILE A 214 -6.69 -6.66 -4.92
C ILE A 214 -5.56 -7.63 -5.33
N LYS A 215 -4.65 -7.19 -6.19
CA LYS A 215 -3.46 -7.97 -6.56
C LYS A 215 -2.58 -8.24 -5.34
N VAL A 216 -2.30 -7.25 -4.50
CA VAL A 216 -1.49 -7.44 -3.29
C VAL A 216 -2.16 -8.45 -2.34
N ILE A 217 -3.45 -8.26 -2.03
CA ILE A 217 -4.14 -9.15 -1.08
C ILE A 217 -4.35 -10.58 -1.61
N SER A 218 -4.41 -10.77 -2.94
CA SER A 218 -4.52 -12.10 -3.54
C SER A 218 -3.21 -12.89 -3.49
N ARG A 219 -2.07 -12.20 -3.33
CA ARG A 219 -0.75 -12.82 -3.17
C ARG A 219 -0.38 -13.08 -1.71
N LEU A 220 -1.11 -12.49 -0.76
CA LEU A 220 -0.93 -12.77 0.66
C LEU A 220 -1.45 -14.18 0.99
N PRO A 221 -0.85 -14.87 1.97
CA PRO A 221 -1.45 -16.09 2.52
C PRO A 221 -2.87 -15.78 3.04
N THR A 222 -3.73 -16.78 3.17
CA THR A 222 -5.08 -16.59 3.70
C THR A 222 -5.00 -16.09 5.14
N LEU A 223 -5.21 -14.79 5.32
CA LEU A 223 -5.21 -14.13 6.63
C LEU A 223 -6.61 -14.20 7.23
N THR A 224 -6.69 -14.63 8.48
CA THR A 224 -7.86 -14.38 9.31
C THR A 224 -7.90 -12.88 9.68
N ASN A 225 -9.09 -12.37 10.01
CA ASN A 225 -9.27 -10.92 10.24
C ASN A 225 -8.35 -10.35 11.33
N ASP A 226 -7.95 -11.16 12.30
CA ASP A 226 -7.09 -10.73 13.41
C ASP A 226 -5.60 -10.63 13.05
N GLU A 227 -5.17 -11.25 11.95
CA GLU A 227 -3.76 -11.29 11.53
C GLU A 227 -3.40 -10.21 10.51
N ILE A 228 -4.37 -9.41 10.07
CA ILE A 228 -4.19 -8.40 9.03
C ILE A 228 -3.44 -7.20 9.63
N PRO A 229 -2.41 -6.67 8.94
CA PRO A 229 -1.82 -5.40 9.31
C PRO A 229 -2.87 -4.29 9.35
N GLN A 230 -2.99 -3.58 10.48
CA GLN A 230 -3.92 -2.45 10.64
C GLN A 230 -3.78 -1.38 9.56
N SER A 231 -2.58 -1.23 8.97
CA SER A 231 -2.34 -0.33 7.84
C SER A 231 -3.13 -0.73 6.60
N LEU A 232 -3.31 -2.03 6.36
CA LEU A 232 -3.99 -2.57 5.19
C LEU A 232 -5.52 -2.53 5.36
N SER A 233 -6.03 -2.85 6.55
CA SER A 233 -7.45 -2.66 6.85
C SER A 233 -7.85 -1.18 6.81
N GLY A 234 -7.07 -0.31 7.46
CA GLY A 234 -7.32 1.13 7.44
C GLY A 234 -7.19 1.75 6.04
N LEU A 235 -6.37 1.17 5.15
CA LEU A 235 -6.30 1.57 3.76
C LEU A 235 -7.56 1.15 2.99
N TRP A 236 -8.06 -0.06 3.24
CA TRP A 236 -9.30 -0.54 2.63
C TRP A 236 -10.49 0.35 3.00
N ASP A 237 -10.62 0.69 4.29
CA ASP A 237 -11.71 1.56 4.76
C ASP A 237 -11.66 2.94 4.11
N LYS A 238 -10.46 3.51 3.96
CA LYS A 238 -10.27 4.76 3.21
C LYS A 238 -10.68 4.62 1.75
N LEU A 239 -10.26 3.54 1.09
CA LEU A 239 -10.56 3.31 -0.31
C LEU A 239 -12.06 3.12 -0.55
N ARG A 240 -12.73 2.35 0.32
CA ARG A 240 -14.19 2.19 0.36
C ARG A 240 -14.89 3.53 0.48
N LYS A 241 -14.46 4.37 1.42
CA LYS A 241 -15.02 5.71 1.60
C LYS A 241 -14.84 6.56 0.35
N ILE A 242 -13.65 6.55 -0.26
CA ILE A 242 -13.35 7.31 -1.47
C ILE A 242 -14.24 6.87 -2.64
N TRP A 243 -14.47 5.57 -2.79
CA TRP A 243 -15.40 5.03 -3.79
C TRP A 243 -16.85 5.49 -3.55
N SER A 244 -17.32 5.41 -2.30
CA SER A 244 -18.66 5.89 -1.94
C SER A 244 -18.80 7.38 -2.20
N ASP A 245 -17.84 8.20 -1.76
CA ASP A 245 -17.81 9.65 -1.98
C ASP A 245 -17.82 9.97 -3.49
N TRP A 246 -17.01 9.26 -4.29
CA TRP A 246 -16.99 9.42 -5.74
C TRP A 246 -18.35 9.08 -6.36
N PHE A 247 -18.95 7.97 -5.94
CA PHE A 247 -20.23 7.52 -6.46
C PHE A 247 -21.36 8.50 -6.12
N GLU A 248 -21.42 9.02 -4.90
CA GLU A 248 -22.39 10.03 -4.49
C GLU A 248 -22.28 11.31 -5.32
N VAL A 249 -21.06 11.73 -5.65
CA VAL A 249 -20.83 12.88 -6.54
C VAL A 249 -21.35 12.59 -7.94
N VAL A 250 -21.06 11.43 -8.52
CA VAL A 250 -21.55 11.07 -9.86
C VAL A 250 -23.08 10.94 -9.88
N ASP A 251 -23.65 10.29 -8.87
CA ASP A 251 -25.11 10.13 -8.70
C ASP A 251 -25.80 11.51 -8.61
N ALA A 252 -25.25 12.42 -7.80
CA ALA A 252 -25.76 13.79 -7.70
C ALA A 252 -25.64 14.55 -9.03
N MET A 253 -24.48 14.47 -9.70
CA MET A 253 -24.26 15.14 -10.98
C MET A 253 -25.24 14.66 -12.05
N VAL A 254 -25.42 13.34 -12.20
CA VAL A 254 -26.33 12.79 -13.23
C VAL A 254 -27.80 13.01 -12.86
N ASN A 255 -28.19 12.59 -11.66
CA ASN A 255 -29.61 12.47 -11.32
C ASN A 255 -30.22 13.75 -10.74
N ARG A 256 -29.41 14.69 -10.19
CA ARG A 256 -29.91 15.95 -9.62
C ARG A 256 -29.56 17.17 -10.44
N GLU A 257 -28.34 17.23 -10.97
CA GLU A 257 -27.85 18.40 -11.72
C GLU A 257 -28.07 18.27 -13.24
N GLY A 258 -28.46 17.09 -13.73
CA GLY A 258 -28.63 16.83 -15.16
C GLY A 258 -27.30 16.79 -15.93
N GLY A 259 -26.19 16.53 -15.22
CA GLY A 259 -24.86 16.39 -15.78
C GLY A 259 -24.81 15.28 -16.82
N MET A 260 -24.27 15.61 -18.01
CA MET A 260 -24.15 14.68 -19.11
C MET A 260 -22.71 14.18 -19.21
N PHE A 261 -22.54 12.85 -19.15
CA PHE A 261 -21.29 12.19 -19.46
C PHE A 261 -21.37 11.52 -20.82
N SER A 262 -20.27 11.48 -21.57
CA SER A 262 -20.24 10.73 -22.81
C SER A 262 -20.43 9.23 -22.51
N SER A 263 -21.14 8.54 -23.41
CA SER A 263 -21.32 7.09 -23.28
C SER A 263 -19.98 6.34 -23.19
N SER A 264 -18.93 6.85 -23.84
CA SER A 264 -17.58 6.28 -23.76
C SER A 264 -17.00 6.33 -22.34
N VAL A 265 -17.20 7.43 -21.61
CA VAL A 265 -16.70 7.62 -20.24
C VAL A 265 -17.45 6.70 -19.28
N VAL A 266 -18.78 6.67 -19.36
CA VAL A 266 -19.60 5.81 -18.49
C VAL A 266 -19.33 4.33 -18.75
N ASN A 267 -19.17 3.94 -20.02
CA ASN A 267 -18.75 2.58 -20.36
C ASN A 267 -17.36 2.24 -19.83
N ASN A 268 -16.42 3.19 -19.83
CA ASN A 268 -15.09 3.00 -19.26
C ASN A 268 -15.17 2.80 -17.74
N TRP A 269 -16.03 3.55 -17.04
CA TRP A 269 -16.26 3.35 -15.62
C TRP A 269 -16.85 1.97 -15.33
N ALA A 270 -17.88 1.57 -16.07
CA ALA A 270 -18.49 0.25 -15.94
C ALA A 270 -17.46 -0.89 -16.16
N LYS A 271 -16.63 -0.77 -17.21
CA LYS A 271 -15.55 -1.73 -17.48
C LYS A 271 -14.51 -1.77 -16.38
N GLY A 272 -14.11 -0.61 -15.84
CA GLY A 272 -13.16 -0.56 -14.74
C GLY A 272 -13.71 -1.15 -13.44
N LEU A 273 -14.99 -0.96 -13.14
CA LEU A 273 -15.67 -1.64 -12.02
C LEU A 273 -15.72 -3.15 -12.20
N ASP A 274 -16.05 -3.62 -13.41
CA ASP A 274 -16.01 -5.04 -13.73
C ASP A 274 -14.61 -5.65 -13.59
N GLU A 275 -13.58 -4.93 -14.05
CA GLU A 275 -12.19 -5.34 -13.93
C GLU A 275 -11.80 -5.50 -12.46
N ILE A 276 -12.18 -4.56 -11.60
CA ILE A 276 -11.91 -4.64 -10.17
C ILE A 276 -12.57 -5.89 -9.56
N CYS A 277 -13.84 -6.16 -9.89
CA CYS A 277 -14.54 -7.36 -9.40
C CYS A 277 -13.93 -8.68 -9.93
N LYS A 278 -13.34 -8.67 -11.14
CA LYS A 278 -12.73 -9.85 -11.76
C LYS A 278 -11.26 -10.06 -11.39
N SER A 279 -10.59 -9.04 -10.86
CA SER A 279 -9.15 -9.09 -10.55
C SER A 279 -8.80 -9.95 -9.32
N GLY A 280 -9.82 -10.42 -8.58
CA GLY A 280 -9.63 -11.26 -7.39
C GLY A 280 -9.54 -12.77 -7.69
N PRO A 281 -9.13 -13.59 -6.72
CA PRO A 281 -9.20 -15.06 -6.84
C PRO A 281 -10.64 -15.56 -7.01
N ASP A 282 -10.83 -16.65 -7.76
CA ASP A 282 -12.14 -17.28 -8.05
C ASP A 282 -12.97 -17.62 -6.81
N LYS A 283 -12.28 -17.96 -5.71
CA LYS A 283 -12.89 -18.25 -4.40
C LYS A 283 -12.10 -17.50 -3.34
N PRO A 284 -12.47 -16.25 -3.03
CA PRO A 284 -11.78 -15.50 -2.00
C PRO A 284 -12.06 -16.09 -0.62
N LEU A 285 -11.06 -15.99 0.26
CA LEU A 285 -11.14 -16.45 1.64
C LEU A 285 -10.69 -15.33 2.59
N GLY A 286 -11.19 -15.35 3.82
CA GLY A 286 -10.81 -14.42 4.88
C GLY A 286 -11.02 -12.95 4.48
N PHE A 287 -10.01 -12.12 4.70
CA PHE A 287 -10.09 -10.69 4.37
C PHE A 287 -10.38 -10.40 2.90
N ASN A 288 -9.85 -11.23 2.00
CA ASN A 288 -10.06 -11.07 0.56
C ASN A 288 -11.55 -11.20 0.22
N HIS A 289 -12.25 -12.12 0.89
CA HIS A 289 -13.68 -12.32 0.70
C HIS A 289 -14.47 -11.07 1.07
N SER A 290 -14.21 -10.48 2.24
CA SER A 290 -14.86 -9.24 2.65
C SER A 290 -14.64 -8.12 1.64
N CYS A 291 -13.40 -7.93 1.19
CA CYS A 291 -13.07 -6.89 0.21
C CYS A 291 -13.81 -7.12 -1.12
N GLN A 292 -13.87 -8.36 -1.61
CA GLN A 292 -14.57 -8.64 -2.86
C GLN A 292 -16.08 -8.49 -2.75
N VAL A 293 -16.69 -8.89 -1.61
CA VAL A 293 -18.12 -8.66 -1.37
C VAL A 293 -18.43 -7.17 -1.38
N ASP A 294 -17.61 -6.36 -0.72
CA ASP A 294 -17.74 -4.90 -0.73
C ASP A 294 -17.66 -4.32 -2.16
N LEU A 295 -16.74 -4.82 -3.00
CA LEU A 295 -16.61 -4.41 -4.40
C LEU A 295 -17.80 -4.82 -5.26
N ILE A 296 -18.34 -6.02 -5.04
CA ILE A 296 -19.56 -6.48 -5.73
C ILE A 296 -20.74 -5.60 -5.32
N ASN A 297 -20.88 -5.27 -4.03
CA ASN A 297 -21.92 -4.36 -3.54
C ASN A 297 -21.80 -2.99 -4.20
N LEU A 298 -20.57 -2.46 -4.32
CA LEU A 298 -20.30 -1.20 -5.00
C LEU A 298 -20.72 -1.25 -6.47
N ARG A 299 -20.35 -2.30 -7.21
CA ARG A 299 -20.78 -2.49 -8.60
C ARG A 299 -22.30 -2.57 -8.72
N GLN A 300 -22.96 -3.35 -7.86
CA GLN A 300 -24.43 -3.49 -7.88
C GLN A 300 -25.13 -2.15 -7.60
N ASN A 301 -24.63 -1.37 -6.65
CA ASN A 301 -25.15 -0.02 -6.37
C ASN A 301 -24.98 0.89 -7.60
N TRP A 302 -23.83 0.80 -8.28
CA TRP A 302 -23.60 1.54 -9.53
C TRP A 302 -24.57 1.13 -10.64
N GLU A 303 -24.75 -0.17 -10.89
CA GLU A 303 -25.67 -0.67 -11.92
C GLU A 303 -27.11 -0.26 -11.61
N THR A 304 -27.50 -0.27 -10.33
CA THR A 304 -28.86 0.10 -9.92
C THR A 304 -29.18 1.57 -10.16
N ARG A 305 -28.24 2.49 -9.89
CA ARG A 305 -28.50 3.95 -10.00
C ARG A 305 -28.11 4.55 -11.35
N LEU A 306 -27.07 4.01 -11.98
CA LEU A 306 -26.43 4.58 -13.17
C LEU A 306 -26.37 3.60 -14.35
N GLY A 307 -26.74 2.33 -14.17
CA GLY A 307 -26.69 1.32 -15.24
C GLY A 307 -27.59 1.66 -16.44
N TRP A 308 -28.67 2.40 -16.20
CA TRP A 308 -29.57 2.89 -17.25
C TRP A 308 -28.86 3.81 -18.26
N LEU A 309 -27.78 4.51 -17.87
CA LEU A 309 -27.01 5.38 -18.76
C LEU A 309 -26.35 4.63 -19.92
N ILE A 310 -26.09 3.33 -19.74
CA ILE A 310 -25.47 2.47 -20.75
C ILE A 310 -26.38 1.29 -21.11
N ALA A 311 -27.68 1.37 -20.78
CA ALA A 311 -28.66 0.31 -21.00
C ALA A 311 -28.16 -1.06 -20.50
N ARG A 312 -27.57 -1.08 -19.30
CA ARG A 312 -27.00 -2.28 -18.70
C ARG A 312 -27.89 -2.78 -17.56
N ASP A 313 -28.17 -4.08 -17.61
CA ASP A 313 -28.87 -4.79 -16.54
C ASP A 313 -27.95 -5.06 -15.34
N ILE A 314 -28.56 -5.28 -14.18
CA ILE A 314 -27.84 -5.61 -12.95
C ILE A 314 -27.16 -6.97 -13.13
N THR A 315 -25.84 -7.01 -12.97
CA THR A 315 -25.05 -8.24 -13.07
C THR A 315 -25.37 -9.13 -11.87
N PRO A 316 -25.73 -10.41 -12.08
CA PRO A 316 -26.02 -11.32 -10.98
C PRO A 316 -24.79 -11.51 -10.09
N ARG A 317 -25.07 -11.69 -8.79
CA ARG A 317 -24.03 -11.95 -7.79
C ARG A 317 -23.48 -13.37 -7.98
N PRO A 318 -22.16 -13.59 -7.93
CA PRO A 318 -21.61 -14.93 -7.94
C PRO A 318 -22.03 -15.72 -6.69
N GLU A 319 -22.23 -17.02 -6.81
CA GLU A 319 -22.77 -17.89 -5.74
C GLU A 319 -21.96 -17.81 -4.44
N TRP A 320 -20.64 -17.63 -4.53
CA TRP A 320 -19.78 -17.54 -3.35
C TRP A 320 -19.98 -16.24 -2.55
N ALA A 321 -20.57 -15.21 -3.14
CA ALA A 321 -20.79 -13.90 -2.52
C ALA A 321 -22.21 -13.76 -1.93
N ALA A 322 -23.08 -14.75 -2.14
CA ALA A 322 -24.47 -14.77 -1.69
C ALA A 322 -24.59 -14.86 -0.16
#